data_AF-A0A6A4DKR6-F1
#
_entry.id   AF-A0A6A4DKR6-F1
#
_cell.length_a   1.000
_cell.length_b   1.000
_cell.length_c   1.000
_cell.angle_alpha   90.00
_cell.angle_beta   90.00
_cell.angle_gamma   90.00
#
_symmetry.space_group_name_H-M   'P 1'
#
loop_
_entity.id
_entity.type
_entity.pdbx_description
1 polymer ?
#
loop_
_entity_poly.entity_id
_entity_poly.type
_entity_poly.pdbx_seq_one_letter_code
_entity_poly.pdbx_strand_id
1 'polypeptide(L)'
;MPYEESSGALNMWHSFDHGPIHFTSISSETDYPGAPTNRMTLWVKNGDFGDQLSWIEADLKKAHANRANVPWIFTALIQAAFEELFLKYEVDVVLAGHKHYYERELPVANSKAVMDGVSDDYAVYDNPQAPVHILTGGAGQVEGMSEPPSNTASWNAASDYEHFGFSMLEANRTTLVWKYVFSADQSVRDEFVMHKTDTERP
;
A
#
# COMPACT_ATOMS: atom_id res chain seq x y z
N MET A 1 -6.91 17.34 1.79
CA MET A 1 -6.10 16.53 0.86
C MET A 1 -5.50 17.46 -0.19
N PRO A 2 -4.20 17.37 -0.51
CA PRO A 2 -3.52 18.22 -1.50
C PRO A 2 -3.87 17.83 -2.95
N TYR A 3 -5.17 17.77 -3.28
CA TYR A 3 -5.62 17.32 -4.59
C TYR A 3 -5.38 18.36 -5.68
N GLU A 4 -5.40 19.66 -5.36
CA GLU A 4 -5.13 20.71 -6.34
C GLU A 4 -3.66 20.67 -6.77
N GLU A 5 -2.75 20.50 -5.82
CA GLU A 5 -1.31 20.45 -6.04
C GLU A 5 -0.87 19.19 -6.80
N SER A 6 -1.58 18.08 -6.59
CA SER A 6 -1.33 16.80 -7.26
C SER A 6 -2.19 16.57 -8.51
N SER A 7 -3.01 17.56 -8.91
CA SER A 7 -3.98 17.42 -10.01
C SER A 7 -4.94 16.23 -9.84
N GLY A 8 -5.22 15.85 -8.60
CA GLY A 8 -6.18 14.82 -8.22
C GLY A 8 -7.61 15.36 -8.16
N ALA A 9 -8.49 14.64 -7.46
CA ALA A 9 -9.90 15.01 -7.34
C ALA A 9 -10.39 14.97 -5.89
N LEU A 10 -10.71 16.16 -5.33
CA LEU A 10 -11.32 16.33 -4.02
C LEU A 10 -10.60 15.53 -2.91
N ASN A 11 -11.31 14.63 -2.24
CA ASN A 11 -10.80 13.68 -1.27
C ASN A 11 -10.72 12.25 -1.83
N MET A 12 -10.90 12.07 -3.14
CA MET A 12 -10.97 10.75 -3.77
C MET A 12 -9.60 10.20 -4.11
N TRP A 13 -8.75 11.02 -4.73
CA TRP A 13 -7.37 10.67 -5.04
C TRP A 13 -6.48 11.91 -5.13
N HIS A 14 -5.25 11.77 -4.64
CA HIS A 14 -4.24 12.84 -4.57
C HIS A 14 -2.89 12.22 -4.21
N SER A 15 -1.81 12.99 -4.38
CA SER A 15 -0.48 12.57 -3.98
C SER A 15 0.27 13.68 -3.25
N PHE A 16 1.31 13.31 -2.51
CA PHE A 16 2.20 14.25 -1.83
C PHE A 16 3.53 13.59 -1.46
N ASP A 17 4.54 14.42 -1.27
CA ASP A 17 5.85 13.99 -0.75
C ASP A 17 5.93 14.27 0.75
N HIS A 18 6.48 13.34 1.52
CA HIS A 18 6.84 13.54 2.92
C HIS A 18 8.19 12.91 3.20
N GLY A 19 9.21 13.76 3.40
CA GLY A 19 10.59 13.30 3.54
C GLY A 19 11.03 12.53 2.27
N PRO A 20 11.59 11.31 2.41
CA PRO A 20 12.06 10.51 1.27
C PRO A 20 10.95 9.65 0.61
N ILE A 21 9.68 9.91 0.89
CA ILE A 21 8.56 9.07 0.43
C ILE A 21 7.57 9.88 -0.40
N HIS A 22 7.18 9.34 -1.55
CA HIS A 22 6.03 9.76 -2.33
C HIS A 22 4.82 8.91 -1.98
N PHE A 23 3.73 9.54 -1.55
CA PHE A 23 2.46 8.90 -1.24
C PHE A 23 1.44 9.19 -2.33
N THR A 24 0.85 8.14 -2.90
CA THR A 24 -0.25 8.22 -3.87
C THR A 24 -1.49 7.58 -3.26
N SER A 25 -2.48 8.40 -2.90
CA SER A 25 -3.77 7.92 -2.40
C SER A 25 -4.76 7.80 -3.55
N ILE A 26 -5.41 6.63 -3.65
CA ILE A 26 -6.40 6.30 -4.67
C ILE A 26 -7.74 5.94 -4.02
N SER A 27 -8.82 6.05 -4.79
CA SER A 27 -10.15 5.62 -4.38
C SER A 27 -10.39 4.15 -4.71
N SER A 28 -10.72 3.37 -3.68
CA SER A 28 -11.12 1.97 -3.85
C SER A 28 -12.55 1.80 -4.36
N GLU A 29 -13.34 2.86 -4.40
CA GLU A 29 -14.79 2.75 -4.52
C GLU A 29 -15.32 3.16 -5.89
N THR A 30 -14.50 3.78 -6.75
CA THR A 30 -15.01 4.38 -7.97
C THR A 30 -13.94 4.72 -9.02
N ASP A 31 -14.39 5.08 -10.22
CA ASP A 31 -13.59 5.63 -11.32
C ASP A 31 -12.44 4.73 -11.83
N TYR A 32 -12.64 3.42 -11.79
CA TYR A 32 -11.81 2.42 -12.48
C TYR A 32 -12.67 1.23 -12.97
N PRO A 33 -12.21 0.44 -13.97
CA PRO A 33 -12.94 -0.74 -14.47
C PRO A 33 -13.17 -1.77 -13.36
N GLY A 34 -14.44 -2.13 -13.14
CA GLY A 34 -14.81 -3.10 -12.09
C GLY A 34 -15.02 -2.49 -10.70
N ALA A 35 -15.03 -1.16 -10.58
CA ALA A 35 -15.34 -0.49 -9.32
C ALA A 35 -16.73 -0.88 -8.76
N PRO A 36 -16.90 -0.86 -7.42
CA PRO A 36 -18.17 -1.15 -6.78
C PRO A 36 -19.36 -0.44 -7.42
N THR A 37 -20.39 -1.21 -7.74
CA THR A 37 -21.57 -0.66 -8.42
C THR A 37 -22.38 0.23 -7.48
N ASN A 38 -23.06 1.23 -8.04
CA ASN A 38 -24.08 2.05 -7.36
C ASN A 38 -25.38 1.28 -7.00
N ARG A 39 -25.32 -0.06 -6.88
CA ARG A 39 -26.50 -0.92 -6.70
C ARG A 39 -27.24 -0.64 -5.38
N MET A 40 -26.56 -0.14 -4.36
CA MET A 40 -27.17 0.22 -3.07
C MET A 40 -27.50 1.72 -2.95
N THR A 41 -27.23 2.54 -3.97
CA THR A 41 -27.52 3.98 -3.95
C THR A 41 -28.63 4.31 -4.95
N LEU A 42 -29.79 4.74 -4.42
CA LEU A 42 -30.98 5.01 -5.26
C LEU A 42 -30.93 6.38 -5.95
N TRP A 43 -30.19 7.35 -5.39
CA TRP A 43 -30.26 8.76 -5.79
C TRP A 43 -28.88 9.42 -5.98
N VAL A 44 -27.80 8.70 -5.67
CA VAL A 44 -26.43 9.21 -5.71
C VAL A 44 -25.60 8.24 -6.54
N LYS A 45 -24.93 8.77 -7.57
CA LYS A 45 -23.88 8.01 -8.24
C LYS A 45 -22.58 8.25 -7.48
N ASN A 46 -21.96 7.19 -6.97
CA ASN A 46 -20.57 7.20 -6.58
C ASN A 46 -19.74 7.20 -7.87
N GLY A 47 -18.80 8.12 -7.98
CA GLY A 47 -17.91 8.28 -9.14
C GLY A 47 -18.20 9.48 -10.00
N ASP A 48 -17.61 9.45 -11.19
CA ASP A 48 -17.56 10.56 -12.13
C ASP A 48 -16.78 11.77 -11.58
N PHE A 49 -15.78 11.49 -10.72
CA PHE A 49 -14.89 12.53 -10.21
C PHE A 49 -13.74 12.85 -11.19
N GLY A 50 -13.52 11.99 -12.19
CA GLY A 50 -12.54 12.16 -13.25
C GLY A 50 -11.92 10.85 -13.70
N ASP A 51 -10.85 10.94 -14.49
CA ASP A 51 -10.10 9.79 -14.97
C ASP A 51 -8.97 9.42 -14.00
N GLN A 52 -9.32 8.62 -12.99
CA GLN A 52 -8.38 8.19 -11.96
C GLN A 52 -7.23 7.34 -12.55
N LEU A 53 -7.49 6.49 -13.55
CA LEU A 53 -6.46 5.63 -14.16
C LEU A 53 -5.38 6.44 -14.88
N SER A 54 -5.79 7.43 -15.68
CA SER A 54 -4.83 8.32 -16.32
C SER A 54 -4.09 9.18 -15.29
N TRP A 55 -4.78 9.61 -14.23
CA TRP A 55 -4.17 10.39 -13.16
C TRP A 55 -3.09 9.60 -12.42
N ILE A 56 -3.40 8.38 -11.96
CA ILE A 56 -2.45 7.55 -11.20
C ILE A 56 -1.25 7.15 -12.09
N GLU A 57 -1.47 6.85 -13.37
CA GLU A 57 -0.36 6.58 -14.28
C GLU A 57 0.57 7.80 -14.41
N ALA A 58 0.01 9.01 -14.56
CA ALA A 58 0.80 10.23 -14.65
C ALA A 58 1.56 10.55 -13.35
N ASP A 59 0.92 10.35 -12.20
CA ASP A 59 1.51 10.56 -10.89
C ASP A 59 2.64 9.56 -10.62
N LEU A 60 2.40 8.26 -10.80
CA LEU A 60 3.41 7.22 -10.62
C LEU A 60 4.60 7.39 -11.57
N LYS A 61 4.35 7.78 -12.83
CA LYS A 61 5.42 8.11 -13.78
C LYS A 61 6.28 9.27 -13.28
N LYS A 62 5.67 10.31 -12.73
CA LYS A 62 6.38 11.47 -12.16
C LYS A 62 7.17 11.07 -10.92
N ALA A 63 6.58 10.31 -10.01
CA ALA A 63 7.23 9.82 -8.80
C ALA A 63 8.43 8.92 -9.11
N HIS A 64 8.25 7.98 -10.05
CA HIS A 64 9.31 7.08 -10.52
C HIS A 64 10.50 7.86 -11.10
N ALA A 65 10.23 8.88 -11.94
CA ALA A 65 11.27 9.77 -12.47
C ALA A 65 11.94 10.65 -11.38
N ASN A 66 11.33 10.80 -10.21
CA ASN A 66 11.81 11.62 -9.09
C ASN A 66 12.40 10.78 -7.93
N ARG A 67 12.76 9.51 -8.16
CA ARG A 67 13.32 8.62 -7.12
C ARG A 67 14.62 9.13 -6.49
N ALA A 68 15.34 10.00 -7.18
CA ALA A 68 16.49 10.71 -6.61
C ALA A 68 16.10 11.62 -5.42
N ASN A 69 14.84 12.02 -5.25
CA ASN A 69 14.38 12.82 -4.10
C ASN A 69 13.46 12.02 -3.18
N VAL A 70 12.56 11.23 -3.77
CA VAL A 70 11.58 10.37 -3.09
C VAL A 70 11.80 8.93 -3.52
N PRO A 71 12.82 8.24 -2.97
CA PRO A 71 13.13 6.89 -3.41
C PRO A 71 11.96 5.94 -3.21
N TRP A 72 11.14 6.13 -2.16
CA TRP A 72 10.02 5.24 -1.83
C TRP A 72 8.70 5.72 -2.42
N ILE A 73 7.94 4.82 -3.04
CA ILE A 73 6.60 5.09 -3.57
C ILE A 73 5.57 4.18 -2.89
N PHE A 74 4.55 4.80 -2.29
CA PHE A 74 3.48 4.13 -1.54
C PHE A 74 2.12 4.36 -2.22
N THR A 75 1.29 3.32 -2.33
CA THR A 75 -0.07 3.43 -2.89
C THR A 75 -1.11 2.61 -2.12
N ALA A 76 -2.39 2.62 -2.54
CA ALA A 76 -3.46 1.81 -1.93
C ALA A 76 -3.92 0.63 -2.81
N LEU A 77 -4.62 -0.35 -2.21
CA LEU A 77 -4.81 -1.69 -2.79
C LEU A 77 -6.09 -1.86 -3.61
N ILE A 78 -5.94 -2.07 -4.94
CA ILE A 78 -6.87 -2.84 -5.80
C ILE A 78 -6.07 -3.54 -6.91
N GLN A 79 -5.72 -4.81 -6.69
CA GLN A 79 -4.77 -5.54 -7.54
C GLN A 79 -5.22 -5.58 -9.01
N ALA A 80 -6.45 -6.01 -9.30
CA ALA A 80 -6.89 -6.23 -10.68
C ALA A 80 -6.91 -4.96 -11.55
N ALA A 81 -7.10 -3.78 -10.94
CA ALA A 81 -7.19 -2.52 -11.68
C ALA A 81 -5.83 -1.80 -11.82
N PHE A 82 -4.93 -1.96 -10.85
CA PHE A 82 -3.72 -1.13 -10.77
C PHE A 82 -2.40 -1.92 -10.66
N GLU A 83 -2.40 -3.25 -10.50
CA GLU A 83 -1.15 -4.03 -10.36
C GLU A 83 -0.18 -3.81 -11.52
N GLU A 84 -0.68 -3.73 -12.75
CA GLU A 84 0.17 -3.43 -13.91
C GLU A 84 0.90 -2.09 -13.77
N LEU A 85 0.23 -1.06 -13.24
CA LEU A 85 0.85 0.25 -13.00
C LEU A 85 1.82 0.20 -11.82
N PHE A 86 1.48 -0.54 -10.75
CA PHE A 86 2.34 -0.70 -9.58
C PHE A 86 3.65 -1.40 -9.94
N LEU A 87 3.59 -2.45 -10.76
CA LEU A 87 4.77 -3.14 -11.27
C LEU A 87 5.55 -2.26 -12.26
N LYS A 88 4.86 -1.61 -13.20
CA LYS A 88 5.49 -0.75 -14.23
C LYS A 88 6.29 0.42 -13.64
N TYR A 89 5.79 1.04 -12.58
CA TYR A 89 6.43 2.18 -11.92
C TYR A 89 7.14 1.82 -10.60
N GLU A 90 7.33 0.52 -10.36
CA GLU A 90 8.07 -0.05 -9.25
C GLU A 90 7.60 0.41 -7.85
N VAL A 91 6.30 0.51 -7.61
CA VAL A 91 5.75 0.84 -6.29
C VAL A 91 6.38 -0.07 -5.22
N ASP A 92 6.81 0.51 -4.09
CA ASP A 92 7.52 -0.25 -3.05
C ASP A 92 6.56 -0.87 -2.04
N VAL A 93 5.54 -0.11 -1.64
CA VAL A 93 4.58 -0.52 -0.62
C VAL A 93 3.16 -0.20 -1.06
N VAL A 94 2.25 -1.15 -0.91
CA VAL A 94 0.81 -0.96 -1.10
C VAL A 94 0.15 -1.08 0.27
N LEU A 95 -0.49 -0.01 0.74
CA LEU A 95 -1.18 0.05 2.03
C LEU A 95 -2.69 -0.13 1.87
N ALA A 96 -3.28 -0.94 2.74
CA ALA A 96 -4.72 -1.14 2.79
C ALA A 96 -5.25 -1.08 4.23
N GLY A 97 -6.53 -0.75 4.33
CA GLY A 97 -7.34 -0.92 5.53
C GLY A 97 -8.55 -1.79 5.22
N HIS A 98 -9.73 -1.32 5.63
CA HIS A 98 -11.04 -1.95 5.42
C HIS A 98 -11.25 -3.29 6.17
N LYS A 99 -10.36 -4.28 6.02
CA LYS A 99 -10.38 -5.44 6.92
C LYS A 99 -9.79 -5.08 8.26
N HIS A 100 -10.49 -5.45 9.33
CA HIS A 100 -10.11 -5.06 10.69
C HIS A 100 -9.11 -6.07 11.27
N TYR A 101 -7.93 -6.14 10.68
CA TYR A 101 -6.79 -6.94 11.15
C TYR A 101 -5.48 -6.42 10.54
N TYR A 102 -4.37 -7.10 10.83
CA TYR A 102 -3.07 -6.87 10.23
C TYR A 102 -2.63 -8.05 9.37
N GLU A 103 -2.13 -7.75 8.17
CA GLU A 103 -1.39 -8.70 7.34
C GLU A 103 -0.23 -7.98 6.64
N ARG A 104 0.89 -8.69 6.52
CA ARG A 104 2.00 -8.31 5.66
C ARG A 104 2.27 -9.45 4.69
N GLU A 105 2.20 -9.14 3.42
CA GLU A 105 2.62 -10.05 2.36
C GLU A 105 4.10 -9.86 2.03
N LEU A 106 4.71 -10.87 1.43
CA LEU A 106 6.00 -10.76 0.74
C LEU A 106 5.88 -9.83 -0.48
N PRO A 107 6.99 -9.44 -1.13
CA PRO A 107 6.91 -8.86 -2.47
C PRO A 107 6.12 -9.78 -3.40
N VAL A 108 5.04 -9.30 -4.01
CA VAL A 108 4.14 -10.12 -4.83
C VAL A 108 3.92 -9.47 -6.20
N ALA A 109 3.97 -10.31 -7.24
CA ALA A 109 3.59 -9.93 -8.59
C ALA A 109 2.82 -11.08 -9.25
N ASN A 110 1.67 -10.78 -9.85
CA ASN A 110 0.85 -11.78 -10.57
C ASN A 110 0.50 -13.00 -9.71
N SER A 111 0.09 -12.73 -8.46
CA SER A 111 -0.25 -13.76 -7.45
C SER A 111 0.88 -14.76 -7.17
N LYS A 112 2.13 -14.31 -7.20
CA LYS A 112 3.32 -15.10 -6.82
C LYS A 112 4.28 -14.26 -6.01
N ALA A 113 4.86 -14.87 -4.98
CA ALA A 113 5.95 -14.24 -4.24
C ALA A 113 7.19 -14.06 -5.14
N VAL A 114 7.82 -12.90 -5.03
CA VAL A 114 9.10 -12.58 -5.65
C VAL A 114 10.16 -12.56 -4.55
N MET A 115 10.94 -13.64 -4.48
CA MET A 115 11.85 -13.90 -3.34
C MET A 115 13.23 -13.24 -3.49
N ASP A 116 13.53 -12.62 -4.62
CA ASP A 116 14.81 -11.95 -4.83
C ASP A 116 15.00 -10.83 -3.80
N GLY A 117 16.06 -10.96 -3.00
CA GLY A 117 16.36 -10.01 -1.91
C GLY A 117 15.59 -10.23 -0.61
N VAL A 118 14.77 -11.27 -0.50
CA VAL A 118 14.02 -11.58 0.73
C VAL A 118 14.83 -12.52 1.63
N SER A 119 15.02 -12.17 2.90
CA SER A 119 15.68 -13.03 3.90
C SER A 119 14.85 -14.28 4.25
N ASP A 120 15.52 -15.33 4.72
CA ASP A 120 14.87 -16.62 5.08
C ASP A 120 13.80 -16.48 6.17
N ASP A 121 13.94 -15.48 7.06
CA ASP A 121 12.99 -15.18 8.14
C ASP A 121 11.93 -14.14 7.76
N TYR A 122 11.95 -13.67 6.50
CA TYR A 122 11.06 -12.64 5.96
C TYR A 122 11.09 -11.31 6.72
N ALA A 123 12.16 -11.01 7.45
CA ALA A 123 12.32 -9.76 8.20
C ALA A 123 13.13 -8.68 7.45
N VAL A 124 13.87 -9.05 6.40
CA VAL A 124 14.72 -8.12 5.62
C VAL A 124 14.46 -8.30 4.14
N TYR A 125 14.16 -7.19 3.45
CA TYR A 125 13.96 -7.13 1.99
C TYR A 125 14.99 -6.19 1.36
N ASP A 126 16.03 -6.76 0.77
CA ASP A 126 17.10 -6.06 0.05
C ASP A 126 16.70 -5.82 -1.40
N ASN A 127 16.35 -4.57 -1.72
CA ASN A 127 16.00 -4.14 -3.06
C ASN A 127 14.88 -5.03 -3.69
N PRO A 128 13.70 -5.14 -3.05
CA PRO A 128 12.63 -6.00 -3.54
C PRO A 128 12.20 -5.60 -4.96
N GLN A 129 11.86 -6.62 -5.76
CA GLN A 129 11.53 -6.49 -7.18
C GLN A 129 10.01 -6.41 -7.45
N ALA A 130 9.21 -6.38 -6.39
CA ALA A 130 7.77 -6.22 -6.45
C ALA A 130 7.26 -5.47 -5.19
N PRO A 131 6.07 -4.88 -5.23
CA PRO A 131 5.50 -4.19 -4.08
C PRO A 131 5.26 -5.13 -2.90
N VAL A 132 5.50 -4.63 -1.70
CA VAL A 132 5.10 -5.27 -0.44
C VAL A 132 3.70 -4.79 -0.09
N HIS A 133 2.74 -5.71 0.04
CA HIS A 133 1.37 -5.38 0.42
C HIS A 133 1.21 -5.46 1.94
N ILE A 134 0.70 -4.40 2.54
CA ILE A 134 0.47 -4.31 3.99
C ILE A 134 -0.97 -3.89 4.25
N LEU A 135 -1.71 -4.76 4.92
CA LEU A 135 -3.02 -4.48 5.45
C LEU A 135 -2.86 -4.09 6.93
N THR A 136 -3.26 -2.86 7.27
CA THR A 136 -3.15 -2.30 8.63
C THR A 136 -4.47 -1.69 9.09
N GLY A 137 -5.56 -2.46 9.00
CA GLY A 137 -6.92 -1.98 9.26
C GLY A 137 -7.46 -2.25 10.68
N GLY A 138 -6.69 -2.93 11.53
CA GLY A 138 -7.04 -3.26 12.92
C GLY A 138 -7.01 -2.09 13.92
N ALA A 139 -7.39 -0.87 13.53
CA ALA A 139 -7.18 0.31 14.38
C ALA A 139 -8.20 0.54 15.50
N GLY A 140 -9.28 -0.27 15.60
CA GLY A 140 -10.26 -0.16 16.69
C GLY A 140 -11.69 0.21 16.29
N GLN A 141 -12.14 -0.16 15.08
CA GLN A 141 -13.53 0.06 14.65
C GLN A 141 -14.53 -0.64 15.60
N VAL A 142 -15.71 -0.04 15.81
CA VAL A 142 -16.76 -0.54 16.73
C VAL A 142 -17.35 -1.90 16.33
N GLU A 143 -17.22 -2.27 15.06
CA GLU A 143 -17.60 -3.58 14.53
C GLU A 143 -16.71 -4.72 15.04
N GLY A 144 -15.58 -4.41 15.67
CA GLY A 144 -14.62 -5.40 16.16
C GLY A 144 -13.64 -5.88 15.09
N MET A 145 -12.87 -6.92 15.43
CA MET A 145 -11.96 -7.59 14.50
C MET A 145 -12.76 -8.35 13.44
N SER A 146 -12.25 -8.36 12.20
CA SER A 146 -12.84 -9.17 11.13
C SER A 146 -12.45 -10.63 11.31
N GLU A 147 -13.35 -11.54 10.90
CA GLU A 147 -13.03 -12.98 10.87
C GLU A 147 -11.79 -13.24 9.99
N PRO A 148 -10.88 -14.14 10.43
CA PRO A 148 -9.70 -14.50 9.65
C PRO A 148 -10.10 -15.19 8.34
N PRO A 149 -9.28 -15.07 7.28
CA PRO A 149 -9.52 -15.78 6.04
C PRO A 149 -9.47 -17.30 6.25
N SER A 150 -10.30 -18.04 5.52
CA SER A 150 -10.35 -19.51 5.61
C SER A 150 -9.10 -20.19 5.02
N ASN A 151 -8.38 -19.49 4.15
CA ASN A 151 -7.11 -19.91 3.59
C ASN A 151 -6.14 -18.73 3.63
N THR A 152 -4.91 -18.99 4.05
CA THR A 152 -3.82 -18.02 4.02
C THR A 152 -3.03 -18.21 2.74
N ALA A 153 -2.73 -17.11 2.04
CA ALA A 153 -1.88 -17.17 0.87
C ALA A 153 -0.46 -17.64 1.25
N SER A 154 0.22 -18.37 0.37
CA SER A 154 1.58 -18.87 0.64
C SER A 154 2.63 -17.77 0.82
N TRP A 155 2.28 -16.53 0.50
CA TRP A 155 3.13 -15.33 0.59
C TRP A 155 2.71 -14.38 1.72
N ASN A 156 1.80 -14.79 2.61
CA ASN A 156 1.56 -14.05 3.85
C ASN A 156 2.74 -14.28 4.79
N ALA A 157 3.52 -13.23 5.04
CA ALA A 157 4.73 -13.26 5.85
C ALA A 157 4.42 -13.11 7.35
N ALA A 158 3.44 -12.28 7.68
CA ALA A 158 2.99 -12.06 9.05
C ALA A 158 1.52 -11.65 9.08
N SER A 159 0.78 -12.07 10.11
CA SER A 159 -0.62 -11.69 10.31
C SER A 159 -0.99 -11.61 11.78
N ASP A 160 -1.91 -10.72 12.11
CA ASP A 160 -2.60 -10.69 13.39
C ASP A 160 -4.09 -10.37 13.19
N TYR A 161 -4.96 -11.32 13.54
CA TYR A 161 -6.41 -11.21 13.35
C TYR A 161 -7.18 -10.92 14.63
N GLU A 162 -6.49 -10.78 15.76
CA GLU A 162 -7.11 -10.80 17.08
C GLU A 162 -6.96 -9.48 17.85
N HIS A 163 -5.89 -8.73 17.57
CA HIS A 163 -5.54 -7.54 18.33
C HIS A 163 -5.69 -6.26 17.52
N PHE A 164 -6.24 -5.25 18.18
CA PHE A 164 -6.15 -3.89 17.68
C PHE A 164 -4.71 -3.39 17.76
N GLY A 165 -4.31 -2.65 16.74
CA GLY A 165 -2.98 -2.09 16.63
C GLY A 165 -2.88 -1.01 15.57
N PHE A 166 -1.69 -0.45 15.46
CA PHE A 166 -1.36 0.57 14.49
C PHE A 166 0.06 0.34 13.98
N SER A 167 0.33 0.86 12.78
CA SER A 167 1.65 0.73 12.16
C SER A 167 2.49 2.00 12.35
N MET A 168 3.79 1.81 12.50
CA MET A 168 4.79 2.86 12.55
C MET A 168 5.77 2.68 11.39
N LEU A 169 6.14 3.79 10.76
CA LEU A 169 7.02 3.85 9.60
C LEU A 169 8.16 4.83 9.88
N GLU A 170 9.39 4.35 9.76
CA GLU A 170 10.61 5.16 9.79
C GLU A 170 11.35 4.96 8.48
N ALA A 171 11.69 6.03 7.77
CA ALA A 171 12.40 5.92 6.50
C ALA A 171 13.46 7.00 6.32
N ASN A 172 14.59 6.59 5.75
CA ASN A 172 15.55 7.46 5.09
C ASN A 172 15.63 7.06 3.61
N ARG A 173 16.64 7.55 2.89
CA ARG A 173 16.75 7.33 1.44
C ARG A 173 17.03 5.87 1.04
N THR A 174 17.66 5.09 1.91
CA THR A 174 18.13 3.73 1.61
C THR A 174 17.50 2.68 2.51
N THR A 175 16.83 3.08 3.59
CA THR A 175 16.26 2.17 4.58
C THR A 175 14.87 2.62 4.97
N LEU A 176 13.96 1.65 5.00
CA LEU A 176 12.60 1.77 5.51
C LEU A 176 12.40 0.70 6.57
N VAL A 177 11.93 1.09 7.75
CA VAL A 177 11.57 0.19 8.84
C VAL A 177 10.08 0.33 9.08
N TRP A 178 9.39 -0.80 9.16
CA TRP A 178 7.97 -0.86 9.47
C TRP A 178 7.76 -1.69 10.72
N LYS A 179 6.88 -1.22 11.60
CA LYS A 179 6.47 -1.92 12.83
C LYS A 179 4.96 -1.94 12.93
N TYR A 180 4.37 -3.09 13.26
CA TYR A 180 3.00 -3.17 13.76
C TYR A 180 3.00 -3.29 15.28
N VAL A 181 2.27 -2.40 15.94
CA VAL A 181 2.27 -2.24 17.40
C VAL A 181 0.87 -2.45 17.95
N PHE A 182 0.75 -3.26 18.99
CA PHE A 182 -0.54 -3.46 19.66
C PHE A 182 -0.96 -2.23 20.45
N SER A 183 -2.22 -1.84 20.29
CA SER A 183 -2.80 -0.69 20.98
C SER A 183 -2.95 -0.92 22.49
N ALA A 184 -3.04 -2.18 22.93
CA ALA A 184 -3.29 -2.54 24.32
C ALA A 184 -2.08 -2.30 25.25
N ASP A 185 -0.87 -2.63 24.78
CA ASP A 185 0.34 -2.66 25.61
C ASP A 185 1.58 -2.08 24.91
N GLN A 186 1.45 -1.60 23.67
CA GLN A 186 2.55 -1.07 22.85
C GLN A 186 3.63 -2.11 22.50
N SER A 187 3.34 -3.40 22.65
CA SER A 187 4.26 -4.44 22.17
C SER A 187 4.36 -4.44 20.64
N VAL A 188 5.57 -4.63 20.13
CA VAL A 188 5.82 -4.78 18.69
C VAL A 188 5.45 -6.22 18.31
N ARG A 189 4.48 -6.36 17.41
CA ARG A 189 3.98 -7.65 16.95
C ARG A 189 4.71 -8.15 15.70
N ASP A 190 5.02 -7.23 14.81
CA ASP A 190 5.72 -7.49 13.56
C ASP A 190 6.67 -6.32 13.27
N GLU A 191 7.85 -6.63 12.75
CA GLU A 191 8.87 -5.67 12.36
C GLU A 191 9.63 -6.21 11.15
N PHE A 192 9.80 -5.38 10.12
CA PHE A 192 10.64 -5.70 8.98
C PHE A 192 11.33 -4.46 8.43
N VAL A 193 12.40 -4.69 7.68
CA VAL A 193 13.24 -3.66 7.10
C VAL A 193 13.34 -3.86 5.59
N MET A 194 13.20 -2.77 4.83
CA MET A 194 13.48 -2.73 3.40
C MET A 194 14.71 -1.88 3.14
N HIS A 195 15.60 -2.37 2.29
CA HIS A 195 16.78 -1.64 1.85
C HIS A 195 16.72 -1.30 0.36
N LYS A 196 17.30 -0.16 -0.01
CA LYS A 196 17.57 0.26 -1.38
C LYS A 196 19.05 0.57 -1.52
N THR A 197 19.66 0.03 -2.57
CA THR A 197 21.02 0.40 -2.97
C THR A 197 20.98 1.72 -3.74
N ASP A 198 21.88 2.65 -3.39
CA ASP A 198 21.96 4.03 -3.91
C ASP A 198 22.39 4.13 -5.40
N THR A 199 22.51 3.00 -6.10
CA THR A 199 22.84 2.99 -7.52
C THR A 199 21.56 3.08 -8.32
N GLU A 200 21.45 4.12 -9.16
CA GLU A 200 20.48 4.25 -10.25
C GLU A 200 20.12 2.85 -10.77
N ARG A 201 18.91 2.39 -10.44
CA ARG A 201 18.36 1.20 -11.08
C ARG A 201 18.27 1.53 -12.57
N PRO A 202 18.71 0.62 -13.46
CA PRO A 202 18.88 0.90 -14.89
C PRO A 202 17.60 1.37 -15.59
#